data_AF-A0A7J3IAD5-F1
#
_entry.id   AF-A0A7J3IAD5-F1
#
_cell.length_a   1.000
_cell.length_b   1.000
_cell.length_c   1.000
_cell.angle_alpha   90.00
_cell.angle_beta   90.00
_cell.angle_gamma   90.00
#
_symmetry.space_group_name_H-M   'P 1'
#
loop_
_entity.id
_entity.type
_entity.pdbx_description
1 polymer ?
#
loop_
_entity_poly.entity_id
_entity_poly.type
_entity_poly.pdbx_seq_one_letter_code
_entity_poly.pdbx_strand_id
1 'polypeptide(L)'
;MALNTRDKDKVIKSIARWLAGLRPSFGYKYYFEKYSSAQRAVEKLLPYKGLRVCPFCGKSFLRSSAFITHILKFHGDELENLIDST
;
A
#
# COMPACT_ATOMS: atom_id res chain seq x y z
N MET A 1 -15.63 -9.90 3.86
CA MET A 1 -15.20 -10.90 2.85
C MET A 1 -13.71 -11.12 3.02
N ALA A 2 -13.28 -12.36 3.23
CA ALA A 2 -11.85 -12.68 3.32
C ALA A 2 -11.17 -12.37 1.98
N LEU A 3 -9.99 -11.73 2.02
CA LEU A 3 -9.21 -11.44 0.81
C LEU A 3 -8.68 -12.75 0.21
N ASN A 4 -9.00 -13.02 -1.05
CA ASN A 4 -8.35 -14.09 -1.82
C ASN A 4 -6.96 -13.62 -2.30
N THR A 5 -6.07 -14.57 -2.62
CA THR A 5 -4.68 -14.29 -3.01
C THR A 5 -4.54 -13.37 -4.23
N ARG A 6 -5.47 -13.44 -5.20
CA ARG A 6 -5.45 -12.58 -6.39
C ARG A 6 -5.82 -11.13 -6.07
N ASP A 7 -6.69 -10.90 -5.10
CA ASP A 7 -7.09 -9.57 -4.66
C ASP A 7 -6.05 -8.95 -3.72
N LYS A 8 -5.32 -9.77 -2.94
CA LYS A 8 -4.23 -9.30 -2.08
C LYS A 8 -3.16 -8.53 -2.86
N ASP A 9 -2.64 -9.09 -3.96
CA ASP A 9 -1.65 -8.41 -4.80
C ASP A 9 -2.15 -7.06 -5.34
N LYS A 10 -3.42 -6.99 -5.77
CA LYS A 10 -4.05 -5.74 -6.24
C LYS A 10 -4.20 -4.72 -5.11
N VAL A 11 -4.56 -5.16 -3.91
CA VAL A 11 -4.66 -4.32 -2.72
C VAL A 11 -3.29 -3.76 -2.35
N ILE A 12 -2.26 -4.59 -2.25
CA ILE A 12 -0.87 -4.18 -1.95
C ILE A 12 -0.38 -3.15 -2.98
N LYS A 13 -0.56 -3.42 -4.29
CA LYS A 13 -0.24 -2.47 -5.36
C LYS A 13 -0.98 -1.15 -5.23
N SER A 14 -2.25 -1.20 -4.87
CA SER A 14 -3.07 -0.01 -4.65
C SER A 14 -2.60 0.81 -3.45
N ILE A 15 -2.22 0.16 -2.35
CA ILE A 15 -1.71 0.83 -1.14
C ILE A 15 -0.34 1.45 -1.41
N ALA A 16 0.59 0.72 -2.05
CA ALA A 16 1.90 1.24 -2.41
C ALA A 16 1.80 2.50 -3.30
N ARG A 17 0.86 2.50 -4.26
CA ARG A 17 0.57 3.66 -5.11
C ARG A 17 0.02 4.85 -4.31
N TRP A 18 -0.90 4.59 -3.38
CA TRP A 18 -1.45 5.62 -2.50
C TRP A 18 -0.40 6.20 -1.55
N LEU A 19 0.46 5.37 -0.97
CA LEU A 19 1.60 5.78 -0.14
C LEU A 19 2.55 6.69 -0.92
N ALA A 20 2.74 6.42 -2.21
CA ALA A 20 3.53 7.25 -3.10
C ALA A 20 2.88 8.61 -3.43
N GLY A 21 1.69 8.88 -2.91
CA GLY A 21 0.90 10.08 -3.16
C GLY A 21 0.23 10.12 -4.54
N LEU A 22 0.18 9.00 -5.25
CA LEU A 22 -0.36 8.95 -6.61
C LEU A 22 -1.84 8.57 -6.60
N ARG A 23 -2.62 9.24 -7.45
CA ARG A 23 -4.03 8.89 -7.75
C ARG A 23 -4.16 7.42 -8.19
N PRO A 24 -5.34 6.78 -8.04
CA PRO A 24 -5.58 5.41 -8.50
C PRO A 24 -5.12 5.17 -9.94
N SER A 25 -4.65 3.95 -10.24
CA SER A 25 -4.22 3.59 -11.60
C SER A 25 -5.40 3.47 -12.56
N PHE A 26 -6.60 3.19 -12.04
CA PHE A 26 -7.82 3.08 -12.81
C PHE A 26 -9.01 3.59 -11.99
N GLY A 27 -9.89 4.34 -12.64
CA GLY A 27 -11.08 4.91 -12.00
C GLY A 27 -10.78 5.98 -10.95
N TYR A 28 -11.74 6.20 -10.06
CA TYR A 28 -11.71 7.26 -9.05
C TYR A 28 -11.44 6.75 -7.62
N LYS A 29 -11.51 5.43 -7.39
CA LYS A 29 -11.31 4.78 -6.10
C LYS A 29 -10.10 3.87 -6.12
N TYR A 30 -9.39 3.79 -4.99
CA TYR A 30 -8.33 2.81 -4.79
C TYR A 30 -8.91 1.42 -4.58
N TYR A 31 -8.17 0.37 -4.99
CA TYR A 31 -8.66 -1.00 -4.89
C TYR A 31 -8.85 -1.44 -3.43
N PHE A 32 -7.99 -0.98 -2.52
CA PHE A 32 -8.08 -1.29 -1.09
C PHE A 32 -9.34 -0.73 -0.42
N GLU A 33 -9.99 0.30 -0.99
CA GLU A 33 -11.21 0.90 -0.43
C GLU A 33 -12.41 -0.06 -0.44
N LYS A 34 -12.31 -1.18 -1.15
CA LYS A 34 -13.32 -2.25 -1.15
C LYS A 34 -13.25 -3.15 0.10
N TYR A 35 -12.14 -3.12 0.84
CA TYR A 35 -11.86 -4.05 1.93
C TYR A 35 -11.59 -3.27 3.23
N SER A 36 -12.43 -3.51 4.25
CA SER A 36 -12.33 -2.82 5.53
C SER A 36 -11.01 -3.05 6.26
N SER A 37 -10.47 -4.28 6.22
CA SER A 37 -9.14 -4.59 6.78
C SER A 37 -8.04 -3.79 6.09
N ALA A 38 -8.06 -3.71 4.76
CA ALA A 38 -7.09 -2.92 4.01
C ALA A 38 -7.22 -1.41 4.27
N GLN A 39 -8.44 -0.90 4.46
CA GLN A 39 -8.65 0.50 4.86
C GLN A 39 -8.03 0.80 6.24
N ARG A 40 -8.22 -0.08 7.22
CA ARG A 40 -7.60 0.05 8.56
C ARG A 40 -6.07 0.03 8.50
N ALA A 41 -5.49 -0.83 7.67
CA ALA A 41 -4.05 -0.83 7.43
C ALA A 41 -3.59 0.51 6.84
N VAL A 42 -4.34 1.08 5.90
CA VAL A 42 -4.05 2.39 5.29
C VAL A 42 -4.12 3.55 6.29
N GLU A 43 -5.06 3.53 7.24
CA GLU A 43 -5.14 4.53 8.31
C GLU A 43 -3.87 4.59 9.16
N LYS A 44 -3.30 3.43 9.50
CA LYS A 44 -2.01 3.34 10.22
C LYS A 44 -0.85 3.91 9.41
N LEU A 45 -0.95 3.84 8.08
CA LEU A 45 0.08 4.29 7.14
C LEU A 45 -0.09 5.75 6.71
N LEU A 46 -1.14 6.44 7.16
CA LEU A 46 -1.45 7.82 6.82
C LEU A 46 -0.29 8.81 7.05
N PRO A 47 0.51 8.72 8.13
CA PRO A 47 1.64 9.61 8.33
C PRO A 47 2.70 9.58 7.22
N TYR A 48 2.77 8.48 6.47
CA TYR A 48 3.79 8.27 5.43
C TYR A 48 3.29 8.64 4.02
N LYS A 49 2.01 8.99 3.88
CA LYS A 49 1.39 9.27 2.59
C LYS A 49 2.05 10.47 1.90
N GLY A 50 2.55 10.26 0.69
CA GLY A 50 3.16 11.29 -0.14
C GLY A 50 4.62 11.64 0.23
N LEU A 51 5.14 11.13 1.35
CA LEU A 51 6.49 11.41 1.81
C LEU A 51 7.57 10.66 1.01
N ARG A 52 7.21 9.56 0.33
CA ARG A 52 8.16 8.63 -0.31
C ARG A 52 9.26 8.14 0.65
N VAL A 53 8.90 8.02 1.93
CA VAL A 53 9.69 7.37 2.98
C VAL A 53 9.01 6.06 3.30
N CYS A 54 9.78 4.97 3.29
CA CYS A 54 9.27 3.64 3.58
C CYS A 54 8.86 3.54 5.06
N PRO A 55 7.60 3.16 5.37
CA PRO A 55 7.13 3.02 6.75
C PRO A 55 7.75 1.80 7.47
N PHE A 56 8.34 0.87 6.73
CA PHE A 56 8.90 -0.38 7.28
C PHE A 56 10.40 -0.28 7.56
N CYS A 57 11.18 0.30 6.64
CA CYS A 57 12.65 0.39 6.78
C CYS A 57 13.20 1.82 6.83
N GLY A 58 12.35 2.85 6.74
CA GLY A 58 12.76 4.26 6.83
C GLY A 58 13.52 4.81 5.61
N LYS A 59 13.77 4.01 4.55
CA LYS A 59 14.45 4.49 3.33
C LYS A 59 13.62 5.57 2.62
N SER A 60 14.29 6.63 2.17
CA SER A 60 13.70 7.70 1.37
C SER A 60 13.99 7.51 -0.12
N PHE A 61 13.08 8.00 -0.97
CA PHE A 61 13.17 7.81 -2.42
C PHE A 61 12.87 9.10 -3.17
N LEU A 62 13.70 9.40 -4.17
CA LEU A 62 13.52 10.57 -5.05
C LEU A 62 12.35 10.40 -6.02
N ARG A 63 12.06 9.18 -6.47
CA ARG A 63 11.04 8.89 -7.47
C ARG A 63 9.94 8.00 -6.90
N SER A 64 8.68 8.32 -7.21
CA SER A 64 7.52 7.51 -6.80
C SER A 64 7.58 6.08 -7.36
N SER A 65 8.09 5.87 -8.57
CA SER A 65 8.25 4.53 -9.15
C SER A 65 9.22 3.66 -8.35
N ALA A 66 10.37 4.20 -7.97
CA ALA A 66 11.36 3.50 -7.16
C ALA A 66 10.81 3.15 -5.77
N PHE A 67 10.07 4.09 -5.14
CA PHE A 67 9.38 3.85 -3.88
C PHE A 67 8.34 2.73 -3.98
N ILE A 68 7.47 2.75 -5.00
CA ILE A 68 6.45 1.72 -5.21
C ILE A 68 7.11 0.36 -5.41
N THR A 69 8.12 0.27 -6.31
CA THR A 69 8.84 -0.98 -6.54
C THR A 69 9.52 -1.50 -5.28
N HIS A 70 10.05 -0.62 -4.44
CA HIS A 70 10.65 -1.00 -3.18
C HIS A 70 9.64 -1.64 -2.22
N ILE A 71 8.49 -0.99 -1.99
CA ILE A 71 7.44 -1.55 -1.13
C ILE A 71 7.00 -2.93 -1.64
N LEU A 72 6.74 -3.06 -2.94
CA LEU A 72 6.24 -4.32 -3.50
C LEU A 72 7.25 -5.46 -3.46
N LYS A 73 8.56 -5.18 -3.59
CA LYS A 73 9.60 -6.22 -3.64
C LYS A 73 10.15 -6.61 -2.27
N PHE A 74 10.22 -5.66 -1.35
CA PHE A 74 10.91 -5.87 -0.07
C PHE A 74 9.96 -5.89 1.13
N HIS A 75 8.77 -5.29 1.00
CA HIS A 75 7.83 -5.10 2.09
C HIS A 75 6.41 -5.55 1.71
N GLY A 76 6.29 -6.44 0.71
CA GLY A 76 5.01 -7.03 0.30
C GLY A 76 4.40 -7.85 1.45
N ASP A 77 5.19 -8.73 2.05
CA ASP A 77 4.77 -9.60 3.15
C ASP A 77 4.44 -8.81 4.42
N GLU A 78 5.22 -7.78 4.75
CA GLU A 78 4.93 -6.90 5.90
C GLU A 78 3.61 -6.14 5.71
N LEU A 79 3.35 -5.68 4.49
CA LEU A 79 2.09 -5.02 4.17
C LEU A 79 0.91 -6.00 4.20
N GLU A 80 1.11 -7.24 3.74
CA GLU A 80 0.11 -8.31 3.83
C GLU A 80 -0.21 -8.64 5.31
N ASN A 81 0.82 -8.85 6.13
CA ASN A 81 0.67 -9.10 7.56
C ASN A 81 -0.05 -7.94 8.26
N LEU A 82 0.22 -6.69 7.86
CA LEU A 82 -0.47 -5.51 8.40
C LEU A 82 -1.97 -5.52 8.07
N ILE A 83 -2.35 -5.93 6.86
CA ILE A 83 -3.76 -6.06 6.44
C ILE A 83 -4.45 -7.20 7.20
N ASP A 84 -3.77 -8.33 7.36
CA ASP A 84 -4.35 -9.51 8.02
C ASP A 84 -4.45 -9.32 9.55
N SER A 85 -3.64 -8.42 10.13
CA SER A 85 -3.65 -8.10 11.57
C SER A 85 -4.66 -7.01 11.99
N THR A 86 -5.48 -6.50 11.06
CA THR A 86 -6.46 -5.40 11.30
C THR A 86 -7.91 -5.80 11.11
#